data_AF-I1XHW4-F1
#
_entry.id   AF-I1XHW4-F1
#
_cell.length_a   1.000
_cell.length_b   1.000
_cell.length_c   1.000
_cell.angle_alpha   90.00
_cell.angle_beta   90.00
_cell.angle_gamma   90.00
#
_symmetry.space_group_name_H-M   'P 1'
#
loop_
_entity.id
_entity.type
_entity.pdbx_description
1 polymer ?
#
loop_
_entity_poly.entity_id
_entity_poly.type
_entity_poly.pdbx_seq_one_letter_code
_entity_poly.pdbx_strand_id
1 'polypeptide(L)'
;MVYVNRGEKGQIIGVFNSPQNDDSQLISPQAPELLEFLGQSNRQEDIQTILTASDMAMVRVIEDLVNTLIDKGVIIFTDLPEAAQQKLVQREKIRHHLSSLENLMNEDEGLL
;
A
#
# COMPACT_ATOMS: atom_id res chain seq x y z
N MET A 1 -5.40 25.31 15.32
CA MET A 1 -6.76 24.99 15.80
C MET A 1 -7.26 23.82 14.99
N VAL A 2 -7.84 22.81 15.62
CA VAL A 2 -8.28 21.58 14.95
C VAL A 2 -9.79 21.45 15.06
N TYR A 3 -10.42 21.03 13.97
CA TYR A 3 -11.85 20.77 13.89
C TYR A 3 -12.07 19.26 13.90
N VAL A 4 -13.07 18.81 14.64
CA VAL A 4 -13.44 17.40 14.70
C VAL A 4 -14.90 17.21 14.36
N ASN A 5 -15.18 16.12 13.66
CA ASN A 5 -16.54 15.65 13.45
C ASN A 5 -16.80 14.50 14.42
N ARG A 6 -17.98 14.54 15.05
CA ARG A 6 -18.43 13.49 15.95
C ARG A 6 -19.54 12.67 15.31
N GLY A 7 -19.52 11.36 15.54
CA GLY A 7 -20.62 10.48 15.18
C GLY A 7 -21.79 10.59 16.17
N GLU A 8 -22.88 9.87 15.90
CA GLU A 8 -24.11 9.87 16.72
C GLU A 8 -23.91 9.48 18.18
N LYS A 9 -22.82 8.78 18.50
CA LYS A 9 -22.45 8.33 19.85
C LYS A 9 -21.42 9.25 20.53
N GLY A 10 -21.08 10.40 19.93
CA GLY A 10 -20.18 11.40 20.48
C GLY A 10 -18.69 11.14 20.27
N GLN A 11 -18.29 10.01 19.67
CA GLN A 11 -16.87 9.75 19.35
C GLN A 11 -16.40 10.57 18.14
N ILE A 12 -15.12 10.93 18.14
CA ILE A 12 -14.46 11.54 16.99
C ILE A 12 -14.43 10.51 15.85
N ILE A 13 -14.87 10.93 14.67
CA ILE A 13 -14.84 10.13 13.42
C ILE A 13 -13.94 10.75 12.35
N GLY A 14 -13.46 11.98 12.57
CA GLY A 14 -12.56 12.66 11.66
C GLY A 14 -12.01 13.95 12.25
N VAL A 15 -10.77 14.28 11.88
CA VAL A 15 -10.02 15.48 12.32
C VAL A 15 -9.62 16.26 11.07
N PHE A 16 -9.83 17.57 11.09
CA PHE A 16 -9.61 18.45 9.96
C PHE A 16 -8.92 19.76 10.39
N ASN A 17 -8.18 20.35 9.45
CA ASN A 17 -7.53 21.65 9.63
C ASN A 17 -8.44 22.84 9.31
N SER A 18 -9.66 22.56 8.82
CA SER A 18 -10.72 23.53 8.50
C SER A 18 -12.08 22.91 8.81
N PRO A 19 -13.12 23.73 9.09
CA PRO A 19 -14.48 23.22 9.26
C PRO A 19 -14.96 22.59 7.95
N GLN A 20 -15.43 21.34 8.01
CA GLN A 20 -15.93 20.61 6.84
C GLN A 20 -17.45 20.72 6.69
N ASN A 21 -18.14 21.03 7.78
CA ASN A 21 -19.60 21.00 7.91
C ASN A 21 -20.01 21.83 9.13
N ASP A 22 -21.29 22.21 9.20
CA ASP A 22 -21.82 23.04 10.31
C ASP A 22 -21.69 22.37 11.69
N ASP A 23 -21.54 21.04 11.73
CA ASP A 23 -21.32 20.24 12.94
C ASP A 23 -19.85 20.10 13.36
N SER A 24 -18.91 20.74 12.62
CA SER A 24 -17.48 20.72 12.95
C SER A 24 -17.22 21.44 14.28
N GLN A 25 -16.78 20.69 15.30
CA GLN A 25 -16.45 21.24 16.61
C GLN A 25 -14.98 21.60 16.72
N LEU A 26 -14.70 22.79 17.24
CA LEU A 26 -13.34 23.19 17.59
C LEU A 26 -12.91 22.46 18.87
N ILE A 27 -11.78 21.76 18.81
CA ILE A 27 -11.22 21.07 19.98
C ILE A 27 -9.78 21.54 20.23
N SER A 28 -9.36 21.47 21.50
CA SER A 28 -7.96 21.70 21.85
C SER A 28 -7.07 20.59 21.25
N PRO A 29 -5.90 20.93 20.68
CA PRO A 29 -4.90 19.94 20.24
C PRO A 29 -4.40 19.02 21.35
N GLN A 30 -4.61 19.40 22.63
CA GLN A 30 -4.17 18.66 23.82
C GLN A 30 -5.32 17.88 24.47
N ALA A 31 -6.51 17.86 23.86
CA ALA A 31 -7.64 17.12 24.40
C ALA A 31 -7.33 15.60 24.40
N PRO A 32 -7.53 14.90 25.54
CA PRO A 32 -7.24 13.46 25.63
C PRO A 32 -7.95 12.62 24.57
N GLU A 33 -9.20 12.95 24.24
CA GLU A 33 -9.99 12.25 23.21
C GLU A 33 -9.40 12.38 21.80
N LEU A 34 -8.78 13.52 21.47
CA LEU A 34 -8.11 13.72 20.18
C LEU A 34 -6.83 12.89 20.11
N LEU A 35 -6.06 12.86 21.20
CA LEU A 35 -4.85 12.04 21.30
C LEU A 35 -5.18 10.54 21.20
N GLU A 36 -6.28 10.11 21.81
CA GLU A 36 -6.76 8.73 21.72
C GLU A 36 -7.21 8.38 20.29
N PHE A 37 -7.98 9.25 19.63
CA PHE A 37 -8.39 9.07 18.24
C PHE A 37 -7.18 8.97 17.30
N LEU A 38 -6.23 9.92 17.39
CA LEU A 38 -5.01 9.90 16.58
C LEU A 38 -4.16 8.64 16.84
N GLY A 39 -4.07 8.18 18.09
CA GLY A 39 -3.38 6.94 18.43
C GLY A 39 -4.04 5.68 17.87
N GLN A 40 -5.39 5.64 17.81
CA GLN A 40 -6.15 4.54 17.22
C GLN A 40 -6.07 4.57 15.69
N SER A 41 -6.20 5.74 15.06
CA SER A 41 -6.06 5.92 13.61
C SER A 41 -4.67 5.52 13.15
N ASN A 42 -3.61 5.96 13.84
CA ASN A 42 -2.24 5.53 13.53
C ASN A 42 -2.11 4.01 13.60
N ARG A 43 -2.65 3.34 14.63
CA ARG A 43 -2.63 1.86 14.69
C ARG A 43 -3.38 1.21 13.53
N GLN A 44 -4.51 1.77 13.09
CA GLN A 44 -5.25 1.23 11.94
C GLN A 44 -4.47 1.45 10.64
N GLU A 45 -3.90 2.63 10.44
CA GLU A 45 -3.03 2.93 9.29
C GLU A 45 -1.77 2.05 9.30
N ASP A 46 -1.17 1.81 10.46
CA ASP A 46 -0.03 0.92 10.64
C ASP A 46 -0.40 -0.53 10.26
N ILE A 47 -1.54 -1.04 10.74
CA ILE A 47 -2.03 -2.38 10.40
C ILE A 47 -2.30 -2.49 8.90
N GLN A 48 -2.98 -1.52 8.30
CA GLN A 48 -3.27 -1.52 6.86
C GLN A 48 -2.00 -1.43 6.02
N THR A 49 -1.02 -0.65 6.46
CA THR A 49 0.30 -0.54 5.81
C THR A 49 1.05 -1.86 5.90
N ILE A 50 1.07 -2.50 7.07
CA ILE A 50 1.71 -3.80 7.28
C ILE A 50 1.04 -4.88 6.43
N LEU A 51 -0.29 -4.92 6.39
CA LEU A 51 -1.04 -5.85 5.54
C LEU A 51 -0.75 -5.63 4.06
N THR A 52 -0.79 -4.37 3.60
CA THR A 52 -0.48 -4.03 2.20
C THR A 52 0.96 -4.41 1.85
N ALA A 53 1.93 -4.17 2.73
CA ALA A 53 3.32 -4.57 2.53
C ALA A 53 3.47 -6.11 2.49
N SER A 54 2.77 -6.82 3.37
CA SER A 54 2.72 -8.29 3.39
C SER A 54 2.11 -8.86 2.11
N ASP A 55 1.00 -8.30 1.64
CA ASP A 55 0.36 -8.69 0.39
C ASP A 55 1.28 -8.44 -0.80
N MET A 56 1.99 -7.30 -0.83
CA MET A 56 2.98 -7.01 -1.88
C MET A 56 4.14 -8.01 -1.88
N ALA A 57 4.62 -8.41 -0.71
CA ALA A 57 5.63 -9.46 -0.59
C ALA A 57 5.10 -10.80 -1.09
N MET A 58 3.88 -11.18 -0.70
CA MET A 58 3.25 -12.44 -1.11
C MET A 58 3.04 -12.51 -2.63
N VAL A 59 2.60 -11.41 -3.24
CA VAL A 59 2.38 -11.36 -4.70
C VAL A 59 3.69 -11.56 -5.47
N ARG A 60 4.86 -11.15 -4.94
CA ARG A 60 6.17 -11.49 -5.55
C ARG A 60 6.46 -12.98 -5.48
N VAL A 61 6.24 -13.61 -4.33
CA VAL A 61 6.44 -15.05 -4.13
C VAL A 61 5.55 -15.87 -5.06
N ILE A 62 4.29 -15.47 -5.24
CA ILE A 62 3.36 -16.14 -6.16
C ILE A 62 3.87 -16.06 -7.61
N GLU A 63 4.38 -14.91 -8.03
CA GLU A 63 4.94 -14.75 -9.39
C GLU A 63 6.14 -15.67 -9.61
N ASP A 64 7.08 -15.72 -8.65
CA ASP A 64 8.25 -16.59 -8.76
C ASP A 64 7.86 -18.07 -8.71
N LEU A 65 6.84 -18.43 -7.92
CA LEU A 65 6.27 -19.78 -7.91
C LEU A 65 5.63 -20.13 -9.26
N VAL A 66 4.83 -19.23 -9.83
CA VAL A 66 4.21 -19.44 -11.16
C VAL A 66 5.27 -19.66 -12.22
N ASN A 67 6.31 -18.81 -12.25
CA ASN A 67 7.43 -18.95 -13.18
C ASN A 67 8.16 -20.28 -12.97
N THR A 68 8.44 -20.66 -11.72
CA THR A 68 9.06 -21.95 -11.38
C THR A 68 8.22 -23.14 -11.89
N LEU A 69 6.89 -23.07 -11.77
CA LEU A 69 6.00 -24.12 -12.24
C LEU A 69 5.95 -24.19 -13.77
N ILE A 70 6.00 -23.05 -14.46
CA ILE A 70 6.10 -22.97 -15.92
C ILE A 70 7.44 -23.54 -16.40
N ASP A 71 8.56 -23.14 -15.78
CA ASP A 71 9.91 -23.60 -16.13
C ASP A 71 10.07 -25.11 -15.94
N LYS A 72 9.42 -25.67 -14.93
CA LYS A 72 9.36 -27.12 -14.69
C LYS A 72 8.36 -27.85 -15.57
N GLY A 73 7.58 -27.14 -16.40
CA GLY A 73 6.54 -27.71 -17.26
C GLY A 73 5.36 -28.29 -16.48
N VAL A 74 5.15 -27.88 -15.22
CA VAL A 74 4.02 -28.35 -14.39
C VAL A 74 2.71 -27.70 -14.82
N ILE A 75 2.77 -26.44 -15.25
CA ILE A 75 1.66 -25.69 -15.85
C ILE A 75 2.13 -25.02 -17.12
N ILE A 76 1.22 -24.74 -18.05
CA ILE A 76 1.52 -23.93 -19.23
C ILE A 76 0.92 -22.54 -19.01
N PHE A 77 1.62 -21.50 -19.45
CA PHE A 77 1.17 -20.11 -19.30
C PHE A 77 -0.26 -19.87 -19.82
N THR A 78 -0.61 -20.52 -20.94
CA THR A 78 -1.93 -20.41 -21.58
C THR A 78 -3.06 -21.09 -20.81
N ASP A 79 -2.74 -21.93 -19.82
CA ASP A 79 -3.74 -22.58 -18.96
C ASP A 79 -4.26 -21.63 -17.88
N LEU A 80 -3.56 -20.52 -17.63
CA LEU A 80 -3.99 -19.49 -16.68
C LEU A 80 -5.14 -18.65 -17.27
N PRO A 81 -6.06 -18.13 -16.44
CA PRO A 81 -7.08 -17.20 -16.91
C PRO A 81 -6.47 -15.97 -17.60
N GLU A 82 -7.14 -15.44 -18.62
CA GLU A 82 -6.63 -14.30 -19.41
C GLU A 82 -6.23 -13.10 -18.53
N ALA A 83 -7.03 -12.81 -17.50
CA ALA A 83 -6.72 -11.75 -16.53
C ALA A 83 -5.41 -12.00 -15.75
N ALA A 84 -5.08 -13.26 -15.45
CA ALA A 84 -3.82 -13.63 -14.80
C ALA A 84 -2.64 -13.52 -15.77
N GLN A 85 -2.80 -13.99 -17.01
CA GLN A 85 -1.80 -13.85 -18.07
C GLN A 85 -1.42 -12.38 -18.28
N GLN A 86 -2.40 -11.51 -18.45
CA GLN A 86 -2.19 -10.07 -18.64
C GLN A 86 -1.43 -9.44 -17.47
N LYS A 87 -1.80 -9.78 -16.23
CA LYS A 87 -1.14 -9.26 -15.02
C LYS A 87 0.32 -9.72 -14.92
N LEU A 88 0.61 -10.99 -15.22
CA LEU A 88 1.97 -11.52 -15.22
C LEU A 88 2.84 -10.79 -16.26
N VAL A 89 2.36 -10.64 -17.49
CA VAL A 89 3.10 -9.92 -18.56
C VAL A 89 3.35 -8.45 -18.20
N GLN A 90 2.35 -7.75 -17.67
CA GLN A 90 2.53 -6.36 -17.24
C GLN A 90 3.61 -6.24 -16.15
N ARG A 91 3.60 -7.16 -15.20
CA ARG A 91 4.52 -7.14 -14.07
C ARG A 91 5.94 -7.51 -14.45
N GLU A 92 6.09 -8.48 -15.35
CA GLU A 92 7.38 -8.85 -15.93
C GLU A 92 8.01 -7.66 -16.66
N LYS A 93 7.24 -6.93 -17.48
CA LYS A 93 7.70 -5.70 -18.13
C LYS A 93 8.19 -4.66 -17.13
N ILE A 94 7.41 -4.39 -16.08
CA ILE A 94 7.79 -3.43 -15.03
C ILE A 94 9.10 -3.86 -14.35
N ARG A 95 9.25 -5.16 -14.04
CA ARG A 95 10.46 -5.72 -13.43
C ARG A 95 11.66 -5.54 -14.36
N HIS A 96 11.50 -5.83 -15.65
CA HIS A 96 12.55 -5.70 -16.64
C HIS A 96 12.99 -4.24 -16.88
N HIS A 97 12.04 -3.30 -16.82
CA HIS A 97 12.34 -1.87 -16.89
C HIS A 97 13.08 -1.39 -15.64
N LEU A 98 12.66 -1.81 -14.44
CA LEU A 98 13.31 -1.42 -13.20
C LEU A 98 14.72 -2.00 -13.08
N SER A 99 14.90 -3.28 -13.41
CA SER A 99 16.23 -3.90 -13.40
C SER A 99 17.18 -3.29 -14.43
N SER A 100 16.64 -2.89 -15.60
CA SER A 100 17.41 -2.14 -16.60
C SER A 100 17.86 -0.79 -16.04
N LEU A 101 16.97 -0.03 -15.41
CA LEU A 101 17.31 1.26 -14.78
C LEU A 101 18.34 1.10 -13.66
N GLU A 102 18.19 0.08 -12.79
CA GLU A 102 19.17 -0.23 -11.75
C GLU A 102 20.54 -0.58 -12.35
N ASN A 103 20.58 -1.37 -13.41
CA ASN A 103 21.83 -1.69 -14.11
C ASN A 103 22.48 -0.43 -14.71
N LEU A 104 21.73 0.46 -15.35
CA LEU A 104 22.25 1.73 -15.87
C LEU A 104 22.80 2.63 -14.76
N MET A 105 22.18 2.66 -13.58
CA MET A 105 22.68 3.43 -12.43
C MET A 105 23.94 2.81 -11.82
N ASN A 106 24.06 1.48 -11.83
CA ASN A 106 25.23 0.77 -11.31
C ASN A 106 26.43 0.77 -12.28
N GLU A 107 26.20 0.97 -13.58
CA GLU A 107 27.26 1.08 -14.59
C GLU A 107 28.05 2.40 -14.50
N ASP A 108 27.47 3.45 -13.89
CA ASP A 108 28.12 4.76 -13.68
C ASP A 108 29.04 4.81 -12.44
N GLU A 109 29.00 3.81 -11.54
CA GLU A 109 29.90 3.70 -10.38
C GLU A 109 31.17 2.88 -10.66
N GLY A 110 31.35 2.36 -11.89
CA GLY A 110 32.45 1.47 -12.27
C GLY A 110 33.64 2.11 -12.99
N LEU A 111 33.69 3.44 -13.13
CA LEU A 111 34.77 4.15 -13.82
C LEU A 111 35.43 5.20 -12.92
N LEU A 112 36.17 4.78 -11.89
CA LEU A 112 37.23 5.55 -11.25
C LEU A 112 38.38 4.64 -10.78
#